data_AF-A0A524GTA9-F1
#
_entry.id   AF-A0A524GTA9-F1
#
_cell.length_a   1.000
_cell.length_b   1.000
_cell.length_c   1.000
_cell.angle_alpha   90.00
_cell.angle_beta   90.00
_cell.angle_gamma   90.00
#
_symmetry.space_group_name_H-M   'P 1'
#
loop_
_entity.id
_entity.type
_entity.pdbx_description
1 polymer ?
#
loop_
_entity_poly.entity_id
_entity_poly.type
_entity_poly.pdbx_seq_one_letter_code
_entity_poly.pdbx_strand_id
1 'polypeptide(L)'
;MLTQSDVERRLADGRLDAALLDTVVMIQCVGSRQEPRNYCSRVCCATALKHALLIQERNPQANLFVLHRDMMTTGFSEAAFTRARAAGVVFVPYP
;
A
#
# COMPACT_ATOMS: atom_id res chain seq x y z
N MET A 1 3.47 -13.77 -2.73
CA MET A 1 2.34 -12.81 -2.71
C MET A 1 1.65 -12.90 -1.36
N LEU A 2 1.38 -11.78 -0.69
CA LEU A 2 0.78 -11.73 0.65
C LEU A 2 -0.41 -10.76 0.65
N THR A 3 -1.41 -10.99 1.50
CA THR A 3 -2.45 -10.00 1.74
C THR A 3 -1.90 -8.83 2.56
N GLN A 4 -2.53 -7.65 2.48
CA GLN A 4 -2.12 -6.50 3.31
C GLN A 4 -2.16 -6.84 4.81
N SER A 5 -3.14 -7.63 5.25
CA SER A 5 -3.24 -8.10 6.63
C SER A 5 -2.11 -9.07 7.01
N ASP A 6 -1.70 -9.94 6.10
CA ASP A 6 -0.55 -10.82 6.32
C ASP A 6 0.76 -10.04 6.40
N VAL A 7 0.92 -9.00 5.58
CA VAL A 7 2.08 -8.10 5.62
C VAL A 7 2.14 -7.42 6.99
N GLU A 8 1.05 -6.79 7.43
CA GLU A 8 0.96 -6.14 8.75
C GLU A 8 1.35 -7.12 9.86
N ARG A 9 0.76 -8.32 9.89
CA ARG A 9 1.04 -9.35 10.91
C ARG A 9 2.50 -9.81 10.88
N ARG A 10 3.05 -10.06 9.68
CA ARG A 10 4.43 -10.55 9.57
C ARG A 10 5.46 -9.47 9.89
N LEU A 11 5.17 -8.20 9.59
CA LEU A 11 6.00 -7.06 10.02
C LEU A 11 5.98 -6.91 11.55
N ALA A 12 4.80 -7.05 12.17
CA ALA A 12 4.64 -6.95 13.62
C ALA A 12 5.37 -8.08 14.37
N ASP A 13 5.25 -9.32 13.89
CA ASP A 13 5.85 -10.50 14.53
C ASP A 13 7.33 -10.74 14.11
N GLY A 14 7.93 -9.85 13.31
CA GLY A 14 9.31 -9.97 12.84
C GLY A 14 9.57 -11.07 11.79
N ARG A 15 8.50 -11.69 11.25
CA ARG A 15 8.59 -12.71 10.18
C ARG A 15 8.78 -12.11 8.79
N LEU A 16 8.66 -10.79 8.67
CA LEU A 16 8.99 -10.02 7.48
C LEU A 16 9.80 -8.81 7.92
N ASP A 17 11.02 -8.69 7.41
CA ASP A 17 11.84 -7.51 7.64
C ASP A 17 11.72 -6.54 6.46
N ALA A 18 11.20 -5.34 6.73
CA ALA A 18 11.06 -4.31 5.71
C ALA A 18 12.41 -3.81 5.18
N ALA A 19 13.48 -3.91 5.97
CA ALA A 19 14.82 -3.50 5.56
C ALA A 19 15.39 -4.36 4.41
N LEU A 20 14.86 -5.59 4.24
CA LEU A 20 15.31 -6.56 3.24
C LEU A 20 14.44 -6.56 1.97
N LEU A 21 13.49 -5.64 1.84
CA LEU A 21 12.59 -5.59 0.69
C LEU A 21 13.12 -4.65 -0.39
N ASP A 22 13.59 -5.21 -1.51
CA ASP A 22 14.13 -4.43 -2.62
C ASP A 22 13.04 -3.81 -3.51
N THR A 23 11.96 -4.55 -3.77
CA THR A 23 10.85 -4.12 -4.62
C THR A 23 9.53 -4.64 -4.09
N VAL A 24 8.57 -3.74 -3.89
CA VAL A 24 7.25 -4.06 -3.36
C VAL A 24 6.19 -3.48 -4.28
N VAL A 25 5.28 -4.34 -4.74
CA VAL A 25 4.12 -3.96 -5.53
C VAL A 25 2.87 -4.25 -4.72
N MET A 26 2.05 -3.22 -4.50
CA MET A 26 0.76 -3.31 -3.81
C MET A 26 -0.36 -3.12 -4.81
N ILE A 27 -1.25 -4.11 -4.89
CA ILE A 27 -2.39 -4.11 -5.82
C ILE A 27 -3.64 -3.73 -5.04
N GLN A 28 -4.30 -2.65 -5.43
CA GLN A 28 -5.54 -2.19 -4.81
C GLN A 28 -6.77 -2.89 -5.37
N CYS A 29 -7.88 -2.81 -4.62
CA CYS A 29 -9.19 -3.35 -5.00
C CYS A 29 -9.25 -4.88 -5.15
N VAL A 30 -8.26 -5.64 -4.67
CA VAL A 30 -8.30 -7.11 -4.71
C VAL A 30 -9.49 -7.61 -3.89
N GLY A 31 -10.48 -8.23 -4.56
CA GLY A 31 -11.70 -8.74 -3.93
C GLY A 31 -12.74 -7.66 -3.56
N SER A 32 -12.64 -6.46 -4.14
CA SER A 32 -13.60 -5.36 -3.98
C SER A 32 -13.70 -4.55 -5.29
N ARG A 33 -14.76 -3.77 -5.50
CA ARG A 33 -15.06 -3.10 -6.78
C ARG A 33 -15.10 -4.06 -7.98
N GLN A 34 -15.55 -5.29 -7.73
CA GLN A 34 -15.79 -6.35 -8.71
C GLN A 34 -16.95 -7.22 -8.21
N GLU A 35 -17.75 -7.80 -9.10
CA GLU A 35 -18.82 -8.70 -8.68
C GLU A 35 -18.27 -9.94 -7.96
N PRO A 36 -18.93 -10.45 -6.91
CA PRO A 36 -20.21 -9.98 -6.34
C PRO A 36 -20.08 -8.80 -5.34
N ARG A 37 -18.87 -8.30 -5.10
CA ARG A 37 -18.56 -7.25 -4.11
C ARG A 37 -18.27 -5.91 -4.79
N ASN A 38 -19.29 -5.37 -5.43
CA ASN A 38 -19.20 -4.09 -6.13
C ASN A 38 -19.30 -2.88 -5.19
N TYR A 39 -18.45 -2.86 -4.18
CA TYR A 39 -18.28 -1.76 -3.25
C TYR A 39 -16.79 -1.54 -2.95
N CYS A 40 -16.44 -0.33 -2.51
CA CYS A 40 -15.10 -0.02 -2.03
C CYS A 40 -14.96 -0.43 -0.56
N SER A 41 -13.91 -1.15 -0.18
CA SER A 41 -13.65 -1.53 1.22
C SER A 41 -13.18 -0.35 2.09
N ARG A 42 -12.87 0.81 1.49
CA ARG A 42 -12.44 2.08 2.10
C ARG A 42 -11.16 2.05 2.94
N VAL A 43 -10.66 0.87 3.30
CA VAL A 43 -9.47 0.70 4.16
C VAL A 43 -8.20 0.39 3.37
N CYS A 44 -8.31 -0.30 2.23
CA CYS A 44 -7.14 -0.85 1.52
C CYS A 44 -6.14 0.23 1.06
N CYS A 45 -6.63 1.38 0.59
CA CYS A 45 -5.76 2.49 0.14
C CYS A 45 -4.94 3.07 1.30
N ALA A 46 -5.58 3.33 2.45
CA ALA A 46 -4.90 3.87 3.62
C ALA A 46 -3.89 2.87 4.21
N THR A 47 -4.25 1.58 4.26
CA THR A 47 -3.33 0.51 4.70
C THR A 47 -2.11 0.41 3.77
N ALA A 48 -2.30 0.50 2.47
CA ALA A 48 -1.19 0.48 1.51
C ALA A 48 -0.24 1.66 1.72
N LEU A 49 -0.76 2.86 1.97
CA LEU A 49 0.07 4.03 2.28
C LEU A 49 0.85 3.87 3.58
N LYS A 50 0.21 3.35 4.63
CA LYS A 50 0.88 3.04 5.91
C LYS A 50 2.07 2.12 5.68
N HIS A 51 1.87 1.01 4.95
CA HIS A 51 2.94 0.07 4.67
C HIS A 51 4.03 0.66 3.76
N ALA A 52 3.64 1.41 2.72
CA ALA A 52 4.60 2.05 1.83
C ALA A 52 5.53 2.98 2.60
N LEU A 53 4.97 3.85 3.45
CA LEU A 53 5.75 4.78 4.28
C LEU A 53 6.63 4.05 5.28
N LEU A 54 6.12 3.02 5.96
CA LEU A 54 6.91 2.22 6.90
C LEU A 54 8.10 1.53 6.20
N ILE A 55 7.88 0.96 5.02
CA ILE A 55 8.93 0.29 4.25
C ILE A 55 9.94 1.33 3.77
N GLN A 56 9.49 2.48 3.27
CA GLN A 56 10.37 3.57 2.83
C GLN A 56 11.23 4.12 3.98
N GLU A 57 10.67 4.25 5.18
CA GLU A 57 11.40 4.68 6.38
C GLU A 57 12.50 3.68 6.78
N ARG A 58 12.25 2.38 6.61
CA ARG A 58 13.19 1.31 6.98
C ARG A 58 14.18 0.95 5.86
N ASN A 59 13.77 1.08 4.61
CA ASN A 59 14.56 0.88 3.41
C ASN A 59 14.29 2.00 2.40
N PRO A 60 15.03 3.12 2.46
CA PRO A 60 14.86 4.23 1.53
C PRO A 60 15.20 3.90 0.07
N GLN A 61 15.87 2.77 -0.20
CA GLN A 61 16.23 2.32 -1.54
C GLN A 61 15.19 1.35 -2.15
N ALA A 62 14.16 0.97 -1.39
CA ALA A 62 13.13 0.07 -1.87
C ALA A 62 12.31 0.72 -2.99
N ASN A 63 12.09 -0.02 -4.07
CA ASN A 63 11.19 0.41 -5.14
C ASN A 63 9.74 0.07 -4.76
N LEU A 64 8.91 1.10 -4.54
CA LEU A 64 7.53 0.94 -4.07
C LEU A 64 6.54 1.35 -5.15
N PHE A 65 5.67 0.41 -5.53
CA PHE A 65 4.62 0.62 -6.53
C PHE A 65 3.25 0.33 -5.95
N VAL A 66 2.29 1.21 -6.22
CA VAL A 66 0.88 1.01 -5.89
C VAL A 66 0.07 1.00 -7.19
N LEU A 67 -0.44 -0.17 -7.57
CA LEU A 67 -1.36 -0.31 -8.70
C LEU A 67 -2.78 -0.04 -8.21
N HIS A 68 -3.45 0.95 -8.78
CA HIS A 68 -4.78 1.35 -8.34
C HIS A 68 -5.69 1.78 -9.49
N ARG A 69 -7.00 1.65 -9.29
CA ARG A 69 -8.00 2.36 -10.10
C ARG A 69 -8.10 3.80 -9.67
N ASP A 70 -8.39 3.98 -8.38
CA ASP A 70 -8.45 5.27 -7.71
C ASP A 70 -7.81 5.17 -6.33
N MET A 71 -7.14 6.23 -5.89
CA MET A 71 -6.66 6.36 -4.52
C MET A 71 -7.74 7.02 -3.67
N MET A 72 -8.44 6.22 -2.86
CA MET A 72 -9.53 6.70 -2.00
C MET A 72 -8.99 7.30 -0.70
N THR A 73 -8.19 8.36 -0.82
CA THR A 73 -7.53 9.04 0.30
C THR A 73 -8.25 10.35 0.59
N THR A 74 -9.05 10.37 1.65
CA THR A 74 -9.82 11.54 2.08
C THR A 74 -9.44 11.96 3.50
N GLY A 75 -9.62 13.24 3.83
CA GLY A 75 -9.32 13.78 5.16
C GLY A 75 -7.86 13.55 5.53
N PHE A 76 -7.59 13.06 6.74
CA PHE A 76 -6.22 12.86 7.24
C PHE A 76 -5.35 11.91 6.38
N SER A 77 -5.97 11.03 5.60
CA SER A 77 -5.22 10.12 4.72
C SER A 77 -4.65 10.79 3.46
N GLU A 78 -5.12 11.99 3.11
CA GLU A 78 -4.57 12.79 2.00
C GLU A 78 -3.14 13.25 2.31
N ALA A 79 -2.86 13.68 3.54
CA ALA A 79 -1.51 14.02 3.97
C ALA A 79 -0.54 12.83 3.85
N ALA A 80 -0.99 11.62 4.17
CA ALA A 80 -0.19 10.40 4.01
C ALA A 80 0.05 10.08 2.53
N PHE A 81 -0.93 10.31 1.66
CA PHE A 81 -0.77 10.15 0.21
C PHE A 81 0.26 11.13 -0.35
N THR A 82 0.15 12.41 0.00
CA THR A 82 1.08 13.46 -0.41
C THR A 82 2.50 13.16 0.08
N ARG A 83 2.65 12.71 1.33
CA ARG A 83 3.94 12.27 1.88
C ARG A 83 4.51 11.06 1.12
N ALA A 84 3.70 10.05 0.83
CA ALA A 84 4.15 8.86 0.12
C ALA A 84 4.65 9.20 -1.30
N ARG A 85 3.94 10.09 -2.01
CA ARG A 85 4.38 10.58 -3.32
C ARG A 85 5.70 11.33 -3.24
N ALA A 86 5.86 12.21 -2.25
CA ALA A 86 7.12 12.93 -2.04
C ALA A 86 8.28 12.00 -1.68
N ALA A 87 7.98 10.87 -1.02
CA ALA A 87 8.95 9.84 -0.64
C ALA A 87 9.31 8.87 -1.79
N GLY A 88 8.85 9.11 -3.02
CA GLY A 88 9.21 8.32 -4.20
C GLY A 88 8.32 7.09 -4.45
N VAL A 89 7.21 6.92 -3.73
CA VAL A 89 6.25 5.85 -4.01
C VAL A 89 5.56 6.13 -5.34
N VAL A 90 5.62 5.17 -6.26
CA VAL A 90 5.06 5.29 -7.60
C VAL A 90 3.62 4.75 -7.61
N PHE A 91 2.68 5.61 -7.98
CA PHE A 91 1.27 5.25 -8.13
C PHE A 91 0.96 5.05 -9.61
N VAL A 92 0.59 3.83 -9.97
CA VAL A 92 0.32 3.44 -11.36
C VAL A 92 -1.18 3.22 -11.51
N PRO A 93 -1.87 4.05 -12.31
CA PRO A 93 -3.25 3.80 -12.69
C PRO A 93 -3.35 2.48 -13.46
N TYR A 94 -4.21 1.57 -13.00
CA TYR A 94 -4.50 0.30 -13.65
C TYR A 94 -6.01 0.19 -13.90
N PRO A 95 -6.46 -0.10 -15.15
CA PRO A 95 -7.87 -0.12 -15.51
C PRO A 95 -8.72 -1.20 -14.79
#